data_AF-A0A7C6MHW0-F1
#
_entry.id   AF-A0A7C6MHW0-F1
#
_cell.length_a   1.000
_cell.length_b   1.000
_cell.length_c   1.000
_cell.angle_alpha   90.00
_cell.angle_beta   90.00
_cell.angle_gamma   90.00
#
_symmetry.space_group_name_H-M   'P 1'
#
loop_
_entity.id
_entity.type
_entity.pdbx_description
1 polymer ?
#
loop_
_entity_poly.entity_id
_entity_poly.type
_entity_poly.pdbx_seq_one_letter_code
_entity_poly.pdbx_strand_id
1 'polypeptide(L)'
;LLDADGKAVAVTGRGTLTGEPVTLRWGGRAHPVTAWAGPWPVDERWWTADEARRAARMHVAVGEDRPQAFLLIGHAGRWRVEGRYA
;
A
#
# COMPACT_ATOMS: atom_id res chain seq x y z
N LEU A 1 3.64 5.82 -0.39
CA LEU A 1 2.40 6.10 0.34
C LEU A 1 2.77 6.90 1.58
N LEU A 2 2.12 8.04 1.79
CA LEU A 2 2.47 8.99 2.84
C LEU A 2 1.24 9.36 3.68
N ASP A 3 1.48 9.70 4.94
CA ASP A 3 0.49 10.29 5.85
C ASP A 3 0.47 11.82 5.78
N ALA A 4 -0.37 12.44 6.61
CA ALA A 4 -0.54 13.89 6.66
C ALA A 4 0.73 14.67 7.07
N ASP A 5 1.65 14.03 7.79
CA ASP A 5 2.95 14.59 8.15
C ASP A 5 4.00 14.40 7.02
N GLY A 6 3.62 13.75 5.91
CA GLY A 6 4.54 13.38 4.84
C GLY A 6 5.44 12.19 5.20
N LYS A 7 5.16 11.46 6.28
CA LYS A 7 5.93 10.26 6.67
C LYS A 7 5.45 9.06 5.87
N ALA A 8 6.35 8.11 5.65
CA ALA A 8 6.01 6.88 4.94
C ALA A 8 5.04 6.03 5.77
N VAL A 9 3.89 5.70 5.19
CA VAL A 9 2.95 4.72 5.75
C VAL A 9 3.49 3.33 5.44
N ALA A 10 3.63 2.49 6.45
CA ALA A 10 4.07 1.09 6.36
C ALA A 10 3.06 0.17 7.08
N VAL A 11 3.30 -1.14 7.01
CA VAL A 11 2.54 -2.15 7.76
C VAL A 11 3.33 -2.58 8.98
N THR A 12 2.71 -2.53 10.15
CA THR A 12 3.30 -3.00 11.41
C THR A 12 3.37 -4.53 11.46
N GLY A 13 4.11 -5.07 12.42
CA GLY A 13 4.13 -6.52 12.67
C GLY A 13 2.77 -7.12 13.07
N ARG A 14 1.77 -6.28 13.40
CA ARG A 14 0.39 -6.69 13.71
C ARG A 14 -0.56 -6.56 12.52
N GLY A 15 -0.06 -6.23 11.32
CA GLY A 15 -0.90 -6.07 10.14
C GLY A 15 -1.73 -4.79 10.13
N THR A 16 -1.32 -3.75 10.84
CA THR A 16 -1.97 -2.43 10.82
C THR A 16 -1.12 -1.40 10.10
N LEU A 17 -1.71 -0.30 9.61
CA LEU A 17 -0.93 0.81 9.05
C LEU A 17 -0.24 1.62 10.16
N THR A 18 0.95 2.15 9.88
CA THR A 18 1.67 3.05 10.80
C THR A 18 1.06 4.46 10.86
N GLY A 19 0.19 4.80 9.92
CA GLY A 19 -0.47 6.09 9.82
C GLY A 19 -1.57 6.04 8.76
N GLU A 20 -2.45 7.05 8.78
CA GLU A 20 -3.53 7.19 7.80
C GLU A 20 -2.96 7.64 6.44
N PRO A 21 -3.21 6.91 5.34
CA PRO A 21 -2.67 7.25 4.05
C PRO A 21 -3.46 8.39 3.39
N VAL A 22 -2.80 9.52 3.15
CA VAL A 22 -3.42 10.69 2.50
C VAL A 22 -2.84 10.98 1.12
N THR A 23 -1.64 10.45 0.80
CA THR A 23 -0.99 10.71 -0.48
C THR A 23 -0.29 9.47 -1.05
N LEU A 24 -0.63 9.12 -2.28
CA LEU A 24 0.10 8.14 -3.09
C LEU A 24 1.05 8.88 -4.04
N ARG A 25 2.36 8.64 -3.91
CA ARG A 25 3.36 9.09 -4.88
C ARG A 25 3.61 7.99 -5.90
N TRP A 26 3.27 8.22 -7.17
CA TRP A 26 3.48 7.27 -8.25
C TRP A 26 3.61 7.98 -9.60
N GLY A 27 4.51 7.48 -10.47
CA GLY A 27 4.78 8.08 -11.77
C GLY A 27 5.31 9.51 -11.71
N GLY A 28 6.08 9.84 -10.66
CA GLY A 28 6.60 11.21 -10.43
C GLY A 28 5.56 12.23 -9.94
N ARG A 29 4.30 11.81 -9.73
CA ARG A 29 3.21 12.68 -9.27
C ARG A 29 2.72 12.26 -7.88
N ALA A 30 2.13 13.22 -7.17
CA ALA A 30 1.39 12.98 -5.94
C ALA A 30 -0.10 12.92 -6.26
N HIS A 31 -0.77 11.90 -5.75
CA HIS A 31 -2.20 11.66 -5.93
C HIS A 31 -2.85 11.66 -4.55
N PRO A 32 -3.84 12.54 -4.28
CA PRO A 32 -4.61 12.52 -3.04
C PRO A 32 -5.33 11.17 -2.91
N VAL A 33 -5.18 10.53 -1.75
CA VAL A 33 -5.91 9.30 -1.43
C VAL A 33 -7.31 9.69 -1.02
N THR A 34 -8.31 9.08 -1.66
CA THR A 34 -9.74 9.31 -1.35
C THR A 34 -10.34 8.17 -0.55
N ALA A 35 -9.82 6.95 -0.71
CA ALA A 35 -10.18 5.79 0.10
C ALA A 35 -9.09 4.70 0.03
N TRP A 36 -9.11 3.74 0.96
CA TRP A 36 -8.29 2.54 0.89
C TRP A 36 -9.00 1.34 1.54
N ALA A 37 -8.57 0.14 1.19
CA ALA A 37 -9.03 -1.10 1.81
C ALA A 37 -7.84 -2.06 2.04
N GLY A 38 -7.80 -2.69 3.21
CA GLY A 38 -6.67 -3.46 3.72
C GLY A 38 -5.98 -2.77 4.92
N PRO A 39 -4.73 -3.13 5.25
CA PRO A 39 -3.86 -4.05 4.52
C PRO A 39 -4.24 -5.53 4.76
N TRP A 40 -4.21 -6.35 3.71
CA TRP A 40 -4.42 -7.80 3.80
C TRP A 40 -3.08 -8.52 3.79
N PRO A 41 -2.73 -9.29 4.84
CA PRO A 41 -1.51 -10.09 4.85
C PRO A 41 -1.46 -11.05 3.66
N VAL A 42 -0.27 -11.19 3.08
CA VAL A 42 0.01 -12.19 2.05
C VAL A 42 1.21 -13.00 2.53
N ASP A 43 1.02 -14.31 2.61
CA ASP A 43 2.10 -15.26 2.85
C ASP A 43 2.77 -15.59 1.50
N GLU A 44 3.87 -14.91 1.20
CA GLU A 44 4.69 -15.25 0.03
C GLU A 44 5.69 -16.35 0.38
N ARG A 45 5.86 -17.32 -0.53
CA ARG A 45 6.91 -18.36 -0.46
C ARG A 45 6.90 -19.15 0.85
N TRP A 46 5.73 -19.31 1.46
CA TRP A 46 5.54 -20.05 2.70
C TRP A 46 6.00 -21.52 2.59
N TRP A 47 6.10 -22.06 1.38
CA TRP A 47 6.60 -23.41 1.10
C TRP A 47 8.12 -23.57 1.24
N THR A 48 8.86 -22.46 1.37
CA THR A 48 10.31 -22.45 1.64
C THR A 48 10.59 -21.54 2.82
N ALA A 49 10.93 -22.12 3.98
CA ALA A 49 11.10 -21.38 5.23
C ALA A 49 12.09 -20.20 5.12
N ASP A 50 13.19 -20.38 4.39
CA ASP A 50 14.21 -19.34 4.16
C ASP A 50 13.76 -18.20 3.24
N GLU A 51 12.72 -18.43 2.42
CA GLU A 51 12.21 -17.44 1.46
C GLU A 51 10.87 -16.83 1.88
N ALA A 52 10.27 -17.34 2.95
CA ALA A 52 8.99 -16.89 3.47
C ALA A 52 9.03 -15.38 3.71
N ARG A 53 8.18 -14.63 2.99
CA ARG A 53 8.13 -13.18 3.09
C ARG A 53 6.77 -12.75 3.61
N ARG A 54 6.79 -11.96 4.69
CA ARG A 54 5.61 -11.22 5.14
C ARG A 54 5.42 -10.02 4.22
N ALA A 55 4.37 -10.08 3.41
CA ALA A 55 3.90 -8.96 2.63
C ALA A 55 2.46 -8.61 3.03
N ALA A 56 1.98 -7.47 2.57
CA ALA A 56 0.56 -7.16 2.64
C ALA A 56 0.11 -6.43 1.39
N ARG A 57 -1.11 -6.69 0.94
CA ARG A 57 -1.74 -5.97 -0.16
C ARG A 57 -2.68 -4.89 0.35
N MET A 58 -2.83 -3.84 -0.42
CA MET A 58 -3.78 -2.78 -0.12
C MET A 58 -4.32 -2.16 -1.41
N HIS A 59 -5.61 -1.91 -1.44
CA HIS A 59 -6.23 -1.08 -2.48
C HIS A 59 -6.24 0.38 -2.03
N VAL A 60 -5.86 1.28 -2.93
CA VAL A 60 -5.84 2.73 -2.71
C VAL A 60 -6.56 3.40 -3.87
N ALA A 61 -7.65 4.09 -3.57
CA ALA A 61 -8.36 4.95 -4.51
C ALA A 61 -7.79 6.38 -4.47
N VAL A 62 -7.68 7.01 -5.63
CA VAL A 62 -7.25 8.39 -5.79
C VAL A 62 -8.14 9.13 -6.79
N GLY A 63 -8.27 10.45 -6.61
CA GLY A 63 -9.10 11.30 -7.46
C GLY A 63 -10.60 11.17 -7.17
N GLU A 64 -11.33 12.28 -7.27
CA GLU A 64 -12.77 12.35 -6.95
C GLU A 64 -13.65 12.13 -8.19
N ASP A 65 -13.45 12.90 -9.26
CA ASP A 65 -14.33 12.86 -10.45
C ASP A 65 -14.13 11.64 -11.35
N ARG A 66 -12.89 11.15 -11.44
CA ARG A 66 -12.51 9.94 -12.19
C ARG A 66 -11.62 9.09 -11.29
N PRO A 67 -12.23 8.35 -10.35
CA PRO A 67 -11.48 7.61 -9.35
C PRO A 67 -10.63 6.55 -10.03
N GLN A 68 -9.40 6.44 -9.54
CA GLN A 68 -8.45 5.45 -9.99
C GLN A 68 -8.01 4.62 -8.79
N ALA A 69 -8.01 3.29 -8.95
CA ALA A 69 -7.56 2.39 -7.91
C ALA A 69 -6.16 1.84 -8.23
N PHE A 70 -5.33 1.77 -7.20
CA PHE A 70 -4.02 1.11 -7.22
C PHE A 70 -4.06 -0.10 -6.30
N LEU A 71 -3.60 -1.24 -6.79
CA LEU A 71 -3.22 -2.36 -5.95
C LEU A 71 -1.75 -2.20 -5.56
N LEU A 72 -1.51 -2.14 -4.27
CA LEU A 72 -0.18 -2.04 -3.69
C LEU A 72 0.22 -3.35 -3.03
N ILE A 73 1.51 -3.67 -3.09
CA ILE A 73 2.13 -4.71 -2.27
C ILE A 73 3.22 -4.09 -1.37
N GLY A 74 3.09 -4.33 -0.07
CA GLY A 74 3.91 -3.79 0.99
C GLY A 74 4.85 -4.85 1.56
N HIS A 75 6.16 -4.60 1.50
CA HIS A 75 7.19 -5.48 2.08
C HIS A 75 8.35 -4.65 2.65
N ALA A 76 8.92 -5.09 3.77
CA ALA A 76 10.06 -4.41 4.42
C ALA A 76 9.86 -2.89 4.59
N GLY A 77 8.66 -2.47 5.03
CA GLY A 77 8.31 -1.08 5.27
C GLY A 77 8.11 -0.22 4.01
N ARG A 78 8.06 -0.83 2.82
CA ARG A 78 7.93 -0.11 1.54
C ARG A 78 6.77 -0.66 0.73
N TRP A 79 6.10 0.22 0.00
CA TRP A 79 5.04 -0.12 -0.93
C TRP A 79 5.53 -0.09 -2.38
N ARG A 80 5.05 -1.03 -3.18
CA ARG A 80 5.16 -1.04 -4.64
C ARG A 80 3.77 -1.12 -5.24
N VAL A 81 3.61 -0.59 -6.46
CA VAL A 81 2.38 -0.78 -7.24
C VAL A 81 2.45 -2.13 -7.94
N GLU A 82 1.46 -2.98 -7.69
CA GLU A 82 1.25 -4.28 -8.34
C GLU A 82 0.25 -4.15 -9.50
N GLY A 83 -0.73 -3.24 -9.40
CA GLY A 83 -1.73 -2.99 -10.44
C GLY A 83 -2.34 -1.59 -10.38
N ARG A 84 -2.92 -1.15 -11.51
CA ARG A 84 -3.63 0.11 -11.67
C ARG A 84 -4.93 -0.15 -12.43
N TYR A 85 -6.03 0.38 -11.91
CA TYR A 85 -7.38 0.20 -12.41
C TYR A 85 -8.06 1.56 -12.56
N ALA A 86 -8.88 1.71 -13.58
CA ALA A 86 -9.59 2.95 -13.93
C ALA A 86 -11.07 2.64 -14.14
#